data_AF-A0A3D1HUC6-F1
#
_entry.id   AF-A0A3D1HUC6-F1
#
_cell.length_a   1.000
_cell.length_b   1.000
_cell.length_c   1.000
_cell.angle_alpha   90.00
_cell.angle_beta   90.00
_cell.angle_gamma   90.00
#
_symmetry.space_group_name_H-M   'P 1'
#
loop_
_entity.id
_entity.type
_entity.pdbx_description
1 polymer ?
#
loop_
_entity_poly.entity_id
_entity_poly.type
_entity_poly.pdbx_seq_one_letter_code
_entity_poly.pdbx_strand_id
1 'polypeptide(L)'
;MKDFTPVIAAAAAFAVTALLGYIVIPYLRKLHFGQTILEIGPKWHKDKQGTPTMGGFMIIAGVLLSLCIAYAYSAAAGGRFALEMHDGYRLSVFLAGILMALLMAAIGFMDDYIK
;
A
#
# COMPACT_ATOMS: atom_id res chain seq x y z
N MET A 1 -5.20 -18.92 -23.24
CA MET A 1 -5.48 -17.46 -23.26
C MET A 1 -4.48 -16.78 -22.34
N LYS A 2 -4.00 -15.57 -22.67
CA LYS A 2 -3.04 -14.84 -21.82
C LYS A 2 -3.77 -14.32 -20.57
N ASP A 3 -3.23 -14.58 -19.39
CA ASP A 3 -3.79 -14.06 -18.14
C ASP A 3 -3.28 -12.64 -17.91
N PHE A 4 -4.19 -11.65 -17.99
CA PHE A 4 -3.88 -10.23 -17.78
C PHE A 4 -4.05 -9.78 -16.32
N THR A 5 -4.45 -10.68 -15.42
CA THR A 5 -4.60 -10.40 -13.99
C THR A 5 -3.38 -9.69 -13.36
N PRO A 6 -2.11 -10.10 -13.60
CA PRO A 6 -0.97 -9.41 -12.98
C PRO A 6 -0.77 -7.99 -13.50
N VAL A 7 -1.08 -7.72 -14.77
CA VAL A 7 -0.98 -6.37 -15.36
C VAL A 7 -2.05 -5.46 -14.75
N ILE A 8 -3.27 -5.99 -14.58
CA ILE A 8 -4.37 -5.27 -13.96
C ILE A 8 -4.08 -5.00 -12.48
N ALA A 9 -3.52 -5.98 -11.75
CA ALA A 9 -3.09 -5.79 -10.38
C ALA A 9 -2.05 -4.65 -10.27
N ALA A 10 -1.03 -4.65 -11.13
CA ALA A 10 0.01 -3.62 -11.14
C ALA A 10 -0.56 -2.23 -11.48
N ALA A 11 -1.40 -2.14 -12.51
CA ALA A 11 -2.04 -0.88 -12.91
C ALA A 11 -2.98 -0.35 -11.82
N ALA A 12 -3.78 -1.23 -11.20
CA ALA A 12 -4.66 -0.88 -10.10
C ALA A 12 -3.88 -0.43 -8.86
N ALA A 13 -2.80 -1.13 -8.48
CA ALA A 13 -1.96 -0.76 -7.34
C ALA A 13 -1.34 0.63 -7.54
N PHE A 14 -0.81 0.90 -8.73
CA PHE A 14 -0.27 2.21 -9.09
C PHE A 14 -1.34 3.29 -9.01
N ALA A 15 -2.47 3.10 -9.70
CA ALA A 15 -3.54 4.09 -9.77
C ALA A 15 -4.12 4.41 -8.37
N VAL A 16 -4.45 3.39 -7.58
CA VAL A 16 -5.00 3.57 -6.23
C VAL A 16 -4.00 4.32 -5.34
N THR A 17 -2.74 3.89 -5.32
CA THR A 17 -1.72 4.51 -4.46
C THR A 17 -1.47 5.96 -4.86
N ALA A 18 -1.35 6.24 -6.15
CA ALA A 18 -1.10 7.59 -6.66
C ALA A 18 -2.28 8.54 -6.36
N LEU A 19 -3.52 8.08 -6.55
CA LEU A 19 -4.72 8.86 -6.27
C LEU A 19 -4.90 9.11 -4.77
N LEU A 20 -4.62 8.12 -3.92
CA LEU A 20 -4.64 8.29 -2.47
C LEU A 20 -3.63 9.35 -2.01
N GLY A 21 -2.49 9.48 -2.69
CA GLY A 21 -1.51 10.54 -2.43
C GLY A 21 -2.11 11.94 -2.41
N TYR A 22 -3.03 12.24 -3.33
CA TYR A 22 -3.68 13.55 -3.40
C TYR A 22 -4.51 13.88 -2.14
N ILE A 23 -5.07 12.87 -1.48
CA ILE A 23 -5.95 13.02 -0.32
C ILE A 23 -5.18 12.86 1.00
N VAL A 24 -4.34 11.83 1.08
CA VAL A 24 -3.66 11.43 2.32
C VAL A 24 -2.49 12.37 2.64
N ILE A 25 -1.70 12.81 1.66
CA ILE A 25 -0.56 13.71 1.90
C ILE A 25 -0.98 15.06 2.53
N PRO A 26 -1.99 15.79 2.04
CA PRO A 26 -2.42 17.01 2.72
C PRO A 26 -3.04 16.74 4.10
N TYR A 27 -3.69 15.59 4.29
CA TYR A 27 -4.24 15.20 5.60
C TYR A 27 -3.14 14.94 6.62
N LEU A 28 -2.11 14.15 6.27
CA LEU A 28 -0.97 13.86 7.15
C LEU A 28 -0.18 15.13 7.50
N ARG A 29 -0.05 16.08 6.56
CA ARG A 29 0.57 17.39 6.84
C ARG A 29 -0.19 18.19 7.92
N LYS A 30 -1.52 18.10 7.97
CA LYS A 30 -2.34 18.78 9.00
C LYS A 30 -2.17 18.19 10.40
N LEU A 31 -1.87 16.90 10.47
CA LEU A 31 -1.68 16.18 11.74
C LEU A 31 -0.28 16.38 12.35
N HIS A 32 0.55 17.27 11.78
CA HIS A 32 1.93 17.54 12.22
C HIS A 32 2.87 16.33 12.23
N PHE A 33 2.55 15.25 11.51
CA PHE A 33 3.43 14.09 11.30
C PHE A 33 4.53 14.36 10.27
N GLY A 34 5.11 15.56 10.30
CA GLY A 34 6.16 15.98 9.39
C GLY A 34 7.54 15.73 9.98
N GLN A 35 8.51 15.40 9.12
CA GLN A 35 9.91 15.32 9.57
C GLN A 35 10.42 16.69 10.04
N THR A 36 10.93 16.74 11.26
CA THR A 36 11.72 17.87 11.78
C THR A 36 13.17 17.70 11.33
N ILE A 37 13.63 18.57 10.42
CA ILE A 37 15.02 18.54 9.92
C ILE A 37 15.91 19.31 10.89
N LEU A 38 17.01 18.69 11.32
CA LEU A 38 18.00 19.32 12.19
C LEU A 38 18.80 20.40 11.43
N GLU A 39 19.13 21.49 12.14
CA GLU A 39 19.85 22.65 11.57
C GLU A 39 21.29 22.34 11.12
N ILE A 40 21.88 21.23 11.62
CA ILE A 40 23.22 20.75 11.28
C ILE A 40 23.33 20.12 9.87
N GLY A 41 22.24 20.09 9.09
CA GLY A 41 22.20 19.52 7.75
C GLY A 41 22.53 20.51 6.61
N PRO A 42 22.90 20.01 5.42
CA PRO A 42 23.00 20.83 4.22
C PRO A 42 21.72 21.62 3.90
N LYS A 43 21.84 22.83 3.33
CA LYS A 43 20.68 23.71 3.05
C LYS A 43 19.55 23.03 2.25
N TRP A 44 19.87 22.15 1.30
CA TRP A 44 18.88 21.42 0.50
C TRP A 44 18.07 20.37 1.29
N HIS A 45 18.47 20.04 2.53
CA HIS A 45 17.64 19.21 3.41
C HIS A 45 16.49 19.99 4.05
N LYS A 46 16.59 21.32 4.16
CA LYS A 46 15.49 22.14 4.69
C LYS A 46 14.22 22.04 3.83
N ASP A 47 14.35 21.74 2.54
CA ASP A 47 13.21 21.53 1.63
C ASP A 47 12.37 20.28 1.97
N LYS A 48 12.92 19.35 2.76
CA LYS A 48 12.20 18.15 3.23
C LYS A 48 11.41 18.40 4.52
N GLN A 49 11.53 19.58 5.13
CA GLN A 49 10.82 19.96 6.34
C GLN A 49 9.31 19.75 6.16
N GLY A 50 8.67 19.05 7.10
CA GLY A 50 7.22 18.86 7.05
C GLY A 50 6.74 17.81 6.03
N THR A 51 7.64 17.05 5.40
CA THR A 51 7.26 15.88 4.60
C THR A 51 6.65 14.82 5.53
N PRO A 52 5.43 14.32 5.26
CA PRO A 52 4.78 13.36 6.14
C PRO A 52 5.53 12.02 6.17
N THR A 53 5.72 11.45 7.36
CA THR A 53 6.46 10.19 7.56
C THR A 53 5.63 8.93 7.33
N MET A 54 4.30 9.01 7.51
CA MET A 54 3.41 7.84 7.46
C MET A 54 2.83 7.53 6.07
N GLY A 55 3.70 7.49 5.05
CA GLY A 55 3.29 7.15 3.68
C GLY A 55 2.83 5.69 3.50
N GLY A 56 3.21 4.79 4.42
CA GLY A 56 2.90 3.36 4.38
C GLY A 56 1.39 3.05 4.35
N PHE A 57 0.56 3.93 4.91
CA PHE A 57 -0.90 3.78 4.85
C PHE A 57 -1.43 3.72 3.41
N MET A 58 -0.87 4.55 2.51
CA MET A 58 -1.27 4.57 1.10
C MET A 58 -0.86 3.27 0.39
N ILE A 59 0.30 2.72 0.73
CA ILE A 59 0.81 1.48 0.14
C ILE A 59 -0.07 0.30 0.54
N ILE A 60 -0.42 0.17 1.82
CA ILE A 60 -1.27 -0.93 2.28
C ILE A 60 -2.68 -0.82 1.68
N ALA A 61 -3.26 0.39 1.65
CA ALA A 61 -4.52 0.61 0.96
C ALA A 61 -4.43 0.24 -0.53
N GLY A 62 -3.35 0.61 -1.21
CA GLY A 62 -3.08 0.25 -2.61
C GLY A 62 -2.98 -1.26 -2.82
N VAL A 63 -2.25 -1.98 -1.96
CA VAL A 63 -2.13 -3.44 -2.01
C VAL A 63 -3.49 -4.11 -1.81
N LEU A 64 -4.24 -3.75 -0.77
CA LEU A 64 -5.54 -4.38 -0.48
C LEU A 64 -6.55 -4.14 -1.60
N LEU A 65 -6.69 -2.88 -2.05
CA LEU A 65 -7.65 -2.53 -3.09
C LEU A 65 -7.27 -3.13 -4.45
N SER A 66 -5.99 -3.14 -4.81
CA SER A 66 -5.54 -3.77 -6.05
C SER A 66 -5.74 -5.29 -6.05
N LEU A 67 -5.55 -5.96 -4.90
CA LEU A 67 -5.86 -7.39 -4.75
C LEU A 67 -7.35 -7.66 -4.94
N CYS A 68 -8.23 -6.82 -4.36
CA CYS A 68 -9.67 -6.94 -4.56
C CYS A 68 -10.05 -6.76 -6.05
N ILE A 69 -9.50 -5.75 -6.72
CA ILE A 69 -9.76 -5.48 -8.14
C ILE A 69 -9.25 -6.63 -9.02
N ALA A 70 -8.03 -7.11 -8.75
CA ALA A 70 -7.43 -8.22 -9.49
C ALA A 70 -8.20 -9.52 -9.29
N TYR A 71 -8.67 -9.81 -8.07
CA TYR A 71 -9.52 -10.95 -7.80
C TYR A 71 -10.86 -10.85 -8.55
N ALA A 72 -11.54 -9.69 -8.48
CA ALA A 72 -12.81 -9.48 -9.16
C ALA A 72 -12.68 -9.63 -10.69
N TYR A 73 -11.62 -9.08 -11.29
CA TYR A 73 -11.33 -9.28 -12.70
C TYR A 73 -11.07 -10.74 -13.02
N SER A 74 -10.23 -11.41 -12.22
CA SER A 74 -9.89 -12.82 -12.43
C SER A 74 -11.10 -13.73 -12.30
N ALA A 75 -12.01 -13.44 -11.36
CA ALA A 75 -13.25 -14.19 -11.18
C ALA A 75 -14.20 -14.02 -12.37
N ALA A 76 -14.32 -12.80 -12.91
CA ALA A 76 -15.19 -12.51 -14.06
C ALA A 76 -14.63 -13.05 -15.39
N ALA A 77 -13.31 -13.01 -15.57
CA ALA A 77 -12.64 -13.41 -16.80
C ALA A 77 -12.23 -14.91 -16.82
N GLY A 78 -12.50 -15.66 -15.75
CA GLY A 78 -12.01 -17.04 -15.60
C GLY A 78 -10.48 -17.11 -15.55
N GLY A 79 -9.84 -16.09 -14.97
CA GLY A 79 -8.40 -16.00 -14.81
C GLY A 79 -7.84 -16.99 -13.79
N ARG A 80 -6.53 -17.23 -13.85
CA ARG A 80 -5.89 -18.27 -13.03
C ARG A 80 -5.92 -17.92 -11.55
N PHE A 81 -5.77 -16.65 -11.21
CA PHE A 81 -5.71 -16.20 -9.83
C PHE A 81 -6.98 -16.57 -9.05
N ALA A 82 -8.17 -16.34 -9.59
CA ALA A 82 -9.42 -16.74 -8.92
C ALA A 82 -9.58 -18.26 -8.80
N LEU A 83 -9.21 -19.02 -9.85
CA LEU A 83 -9.26 -20.48 -9.83
C LEU A 83 -8.29 -21.08 -8.79
N GLU A 84 -7.10 -20.50 -8.66
CA GLU A 84 -6.09 -20.94 -7.70
C GLU A 84 -6.52 -20.67 -6.25
N MET A 85 -7.43 -19.71 -6.00
CA MET A 85 -7.97 -19.46 -4.66
C MET A 85 -8.98 -20.51 -4.19
N HIS A 86 -9.44 -21.43 -5.06
CA HIS A 86 -10.27 -22.56 -4.65
C HIS A 86 -9.47 -23.66 -3.95
N ASP A 87 -8.15 -23.69 -4.14
CA ASP A 87 -7.26 -24.61 -3.42
C ASP A 87 -7.05 -24.09 -2.00
N GLY A 88 -7.49 -24.87 -1.00
CA GLY A 88 -7.42 -24.49 0.41
C GLY A 88 -6.00 -24.22 0.91
N TYR A 89 -5.00 -24.92 0.38
CA TYR A 89 -3.60 -24.64 0.72
C TYR A 89 -3.20 -23.26 0.19
N ARG A 90 -3.51 -22.94 -1.07
CA ARG A 90 -3.18 -21.64 -1.67
C ARG A 90 -3.92 -20.49 -0.98
N LEU A 91 -5.19 -20.70 -0.66
CA LEU A 91 -5.99 -19.71 0.07
C LEU A 91 -5.39 -19.42 1.45
N SER A 92 -5.00 -20.45 2.19
CA SER A 92 -4.39 -20.27 3.52
C SER A 92 -3.04 -19.54 3.47
N VAL A 93 -2.19 -19.87 2.50
CA VAL A 93 -0.91 -19.16 2.27
C VAL A 93 -1.17 -17.70 1.86
N PHE A 94 -2.14 -17.45 1.00
CA PHE A 94 -2.50 -16.10 0.57
C PHE A 94 -3.01 -15.23 1.73
N LEU A 95 -3.93 -15.77 2.54
CA LEU A 95 -4.45 -15.08 3.74
C LEU A 95 -3.35 -14.85 4.78
N ALA A 96 -2.45 -15.82 4.99
CA ALA A 96 -1.30 -15.65 5.87
C ALA A 96 -0.37 -14.52 5.38
N GLY A 97 -0.15 -14.42 4.06
CA GLY A 97 0.63 -13.34 3.46
C GLY A 97 -0.01 -11.95 3.67
N ILE A 98 -1.33 -11.84 3.49
CA ILE A 98 -2.06 -10.59 3.76
C ILE A 98 -1.97 -10.25 5.25
N LEU A 99 -2.23 -11.21 6.13
CA LEU A 99 -2.16 -11.01 7.58
C LEU A 99 -0.76 -10.53 8.00
N MET A 100 0.30 -11.18 7.50
CA MET A 100 1.67 -10.78 7.75
C MET A 100 1.93 -9.33 7.29
N ALA A 101 1.50 -8.96 6.08
CA ALA A 101 1.66 -7.60 5.57
C ALA A 101 0.94 -6.57 6.45
N LEU A 102 -0.28 -6.87 6.92
CA LEU A 102 -1.03 -6.02 7.84
C LEU A 102 -0.37 -5.88 9.20
N LEU A 103 0.17 -6.97 9.76
CA LEU A 103 0.89 -6.95 11.02
C LEU A 103 2.18 -6.12 10.93
N MET A 104 2.95 -6.29 9.86
CA MET A 104 4.15 -5.47 9.63
C MET A 104 3.82 -3.99 9.43
N ALA A 105 2.74 -3.70 8.70
CA ALA A 105 2.24 -2.34 8.54
C ALA A 105 1.81 -1.71 9.86
N ALA A 106 1.12 -2.48 10.72
CA ALA A 106 0.71 -2.02 12.04
C ALA A 106 1.92 -1.68 12.92
N ILE A 107 2.95 -2.54 12.92
CA ILE A 107 4.20 -2.29 13.66
C ILE A 107 4.87 -1.01 13.15
N GLY A 108 5.03 -0.86 11.83
CA GLY A 108 5.63 0.34 11.25
C GLY A 108 4.85 1.61 11.57
N PHE A 109 3.52 1.54 11.50
CA PHE A 109 2.65 2.65 11.90
C PHE A 109 2.80 3.02 13.38
N MET A 110 2.88 2.01 14.27
CA MET A 110 3.08 2.24 15.70
C MET A 110 4.44 2.88 15.98
N ASP A 111 5.52 2.43 15.31
CA ASP A 111 6.86 3.04 15.44
C ASP A 111 6.89 4.50 14.99
N ASP A 112 6.21 4.81 13.87
CA ASP A 112 6.12 6.17 13.34
C ASP A 112 5.23 7.09 14.20
N TYR A 113 4.22 6.53 14.88
CA TYR A 113 3.30 7.30 15.72
C TYR A 113 3.86 7.60 17.11
N ILE A 114 4.69 6.71 17.67
CA ILE A 114 5.25 6.84 19.02
C ILE A 114 6.50 7.74 19.05
N LYS A 115 7.16 7.94 17.91
CA LYS A 115 8.28 8.90 17.75
C LYS A 115 7.83 10.36 17.90
#